data_AF-A0AAV7IL91-F1
#
_entry.id   AF-A0AAV7IL91-F1
#
_cell.length_a   1.000
_cell.length_b   1.000
_cell.length_c   1.000
_cell.angle_alpha   90.00
_cell.angle_beta   90.00
_cell.angle_gamma   90.00
#
_symmetry.space_group_name_H-M   'P 1'
#
loop_
_entity.id
_entity.type
_entity.pdbx_description
1 polymer ?
#
loop_
_entity_poly.entity_id
_entity_poly.type
_entity_poly.pdbx_seq_one_letter_code
_entity_poly.pdbx_strand_id
1 'polypeptide(L)'
;IGTESADHNTIYIGHGRWMGKESYKTAMDVRRATLFINTMALYIFGSDTLIKSTMTGATSRRSKHVPNHVEKPLKLPHDGIMILRDMYKHFLNTSEWYKNLNQLSKDSLVSKLKEYLTRFISNMKASKSRKNKKNDTIKEAEIDPEHGNNKEKNTNDGISVENRDNEVPEDDNDENHSRHIYPKIVINEVGHKKK
;
A
#
# COMPACT_ATOMS: atom_id res chain seq x y z
N ILE A 1 -2.45 -25.52 -3.06
CA ILE A 1 -2.74 -24.24 -2.37
C ILE A 1 -4.21 -24.25 -2.01
N GLY A 2 -4.57 -23.82 -0.80
CA GLY A 2 -5.95 -23.85 -0.31
C GLY A 2 -6.36 -25.16 0.37
N THR A 3 -5.44 -26.11 0.51
CA THR A 3 -5.66 -27.38 1.21
C THR A 3 -5.52 -27.19 2.71
N GLU A 4 -6.46 -27.73 3.50
CA GLU A 4 -6.40 -27.66 4.96
C GLU A 4 -5.40 -28.67 5.53
N SER A 5 -4.77 -28.33 6.65
CA SER A 5 -3.97 -29.27 7.45
C SER A 5 -4.86 -30.29 8.17
N ALA A 6 -4.27 -31.38 8.66
CA ALA A 6 -5.00 -32.43 9.38
C ALA A 6 -5.72 -31.94 10.65
N ASP A 7 -5.17 -30.89 11.29
CA ASP A 7 -5.77 -30.23 12.45
C ASP A 7 -6.74 -29.11 12.08
N HIS A 8 -7.01 -28.88 10.78
CA HIS A 8 -7.94 -27.88 10.22
C HIS A 8 -7.67 -26.42 10.61
N ASN A 9 -6.54 -26.12 11.26
CA ASN A 9 -6.19 -24.77 11.71
C ASN A 9 -5.35 -23.99 10.70
N THR A 10 -4.75 -24.66 9.73
CA THR A 10 -3.88 -24.04 8.74
C THR A 10 -4.21 -24.45 7.32
N ILE A 11 -3.82 -23.59 6.38
CA ILE A 11 -4.03 -23.74 4.94
C ILE A 11 -2.68 -23.71 4.25
N TYR A 12 -2.46 -24.65 3.34
CA TYR A 12 -1.25 -24.72 2.55
C TYR A 12 -1.20 -23.57 1.52
N ILE A 13 -0.15 -22.73 1.58
CA ILE A 13 0.03 -21.56 0.71
C ILE A 13 1.13 -21.75 -0.35
N GLY A 14 1.76 -22.93 -0.41
CA GLY A 14 2.80 -23.24 -1.39
C GLY A 14 4.21 -23.29 -0.79
N HIS A 15 5.14 -23.92 -1.51
CA HIS A 15 6.56 -24.07 -1.13
C HIS A 15 6.78 -24.52 0.33
N GLY A 16 6.03 -25.53 0.78
CA GLY A 16 6.16 -26.05 2.13
C GLY A 16 5.68 -25.12 3.25
N ARG A 17 5.02 -24.00 2.93
CA ARG A 17 4.49 -23.06 3.91
C ARG A 17 2.99 -23.22 4.15
N TRP A 18 2.62 -22.95 5.40
CA TRP A 18 1.27 -23.00 5.93
C TRP A 18 0.88 -21.65 6.51
N MET A 19 -0.41 -21.32 6.44
CA MET A 19 -0.99 -20.10 6.96
C MET A 19 -2.18 -20.40 7.86
N GLY A 20 -2.36 -19.66 8.96
CA GLY A 20 -3.56 -19.80 9.80
C GLY A 20 -4.84 -19.61 8.99
N LYS A 21 -5.84 -20.48 9.20
CA LYS A 21 -7.07 -20.52 8.42
C LYS A 21 -7.83 -19.20 8.41
N GLU A 22 -7.91 -18.53 9.56
CA GLU A 22 -8.56 -17.22 9.66
C GLU A 22 -7.79 -16.14 8.89
N SER A 23 -6.46 -16.09 9.00
CA SER A 23 -5.63 -15.17 8.21
C SER A 23 -5.79 -15.41 6.71
N TYR A 24 -5.90 -16.68 6.30
CA TYR A 24 -6.13 -17.05 4.91
C TYR A 24 -7.49 -16.55 4.42
N LYS A 25 -8.57 -16.79 5.17
CA LYS A 25 -9.91 -16.29 4.82
C LYS A 25 -9.92 -14.77 4.69
N THR A 26 -9.37 -14.05 5.68
CA THR A 26 -9.29 -12.59 5.64
C THR A 26 -8.49 -12.09 4.44
N ALA A 27 -7.39 -12.76 4.09
CA ALA A 27 -6.63 -12.38 2.90
C ALA A 27 -7.44 -12.60 1.62
N MET A 28 -8.17 -13.71 1.50
CA MET A 28 -8.93 -14.07 0.29
C MET A 28 -10.21 -13.24 0.09
N ASP A 29 -10.80 -12.71 1.15
CA ASP A 29 -12.05 -11.93 1.11
C ASP A 29 -11.87 -10.48 0.62
N VAL A 30 -10.63 -10.05 0.35
CA VAL A 30 -10.39 -8.69 -0.14
C VAL A 30 -10.78 -8.53 -1.61
N ARG A 31 -11.52 -7.47 -1.92
CA ARG A 31 -11.88 -7.15 -3.32
C ARG A 31 -10.70 -6.68 -4.17
N ARG A 32 -9.74 -5.96 -3.57
CA ARG A 32 -8.64 -5.32 -4.32
C ARG A 32 -7.40 -6.20 -4.33
N ALA A 33 -6.94 -6.59 -5.52
CA ALA A 33 -5.70 -7.33 -5.72
C ALA A 33 -4.47 -6.68 -5.05
N THR A 34 -4.35 -5.35 -5.04
CA THR A 34 -3.24 -4.67 -4.36
C THR A 34 -3.30 -4.84 -2.85
N LEU A 35 -4.49 -4.85 -2.26
CA LEU A 35 -4.65 -5.10 -0.83
C LEU A 35 -4.31 -6.55 -0.50
N PHE A 36 -4.75 -7.51 -1.32
CA PHE A 36 -4.35 -8.92 -1.22
C PHE A 36 -2.83 -9.07 -1.17
N ILE A 37 -2.13 -8.48 -2.16
CA ILE A 37 -0.67 -8.55 -2.26
C ILE A 37 0.00 -7.96 -1.02
N ASN A 38 -0.48 -6.81 -0.52
CA ASN A 38 0.09 -6.17 0.66
C ASN A 38 -0.08 -7.03 1.91
N THR A 39 -1.28 -7.57 2.14
CA THR A 39 -1.58 -8.47 3.27
C THR A 39 -0.72 -9.73 3.21
N MET A 40 -0.64 -10.37 2.05
CA MET A 40 0.18 -11.58 1.87
C MET A 40 1.67 -11.29 1.98
N ALA A 41 2.15 -10.15 1.47
CA ALA A 41 3.55 -9.75 1.62
C ALA A 41 3.92 -9.54 3.09
N LEU A 42 3.06 -8.88 3.86
CA LEU A 42 3.25 -8.73 5.31
C LEU A 42 3.34 -10.09 6.01
N TYR A 43 2.45 -11.02 5.66
CA TYR A 43 2.47 -12.36 6.23
C TYR A 43 3.74 -13.15 5.89
N ILE A 44 4.15 -13.16 4.61
CA ILE A 44 5.24 -14.01 4.12
C ILE A 44 6.61 -13.50 4.55
N PHE A 45 6.81 -12.19 4.54
CA PHE A 45 8.12 -11.56 4.76
C PHE A 45 8.25 -10.92 6.14
N GLY A 46 7.15 -10.47 6.75
CA GLY A 46 7.18 -9.62 7.93
C GLY A 46 7.50 -8.16 7.61
N SER A 47 7.04 -7.25 8.48
CA SER A 47 7.21 -5.80 8.32
C SER A 47 8.68 -5.37 8.32
N ASP A 48 9.49 -5.93 9.23
CA ASP A 48 10.90 -5.57 9.35
C ASP A 48 11.72 -5.92 8.11
N THR A 49 11.51 -7.12 7.58
CA THR A 49 12.15 -7.56 6.33
C THR A 49 11.76 -6.65 5.18
N LEU A 50 10.47 -6.33 5.04
CA LEU A 50 9.99 -5.46 3.95
C LEU A 50 10.61 -4.06 4.00
N ILE A 51 10.74 -3.48 5.19
CA ILE A 51 11.31 -2.13 5.35
C ILE A 51 12.81 -2.10 5.07
N LYS A 52 13.55 -3.16 5.43
CA LYS A 52 15.00 -3.26 5.19
C LYS A 52 15.35 -3.72 3.78
N SER A 53 14.41 -4.36 3.07
CA SER A 53 14.68 -5.00 1.77
C SER A 53 14.26 -4.17 0.56
N THR A 54 14.73 -4.57 -0.62
CA THR A 54 14.23 -4.17 -1.94
C THR A 54 14.10 -5.42 -2.82
N MET A 55 13.43 -5.29 -3.97
CA MET A 55 13.27 -6.40 -4.92
C MET A 55 14.60 -6.95 -5.44
N THR A 56 15.61 -6.09 -5.60
CA THR A 56 16.89 -6.46 -6.23
C THR A 56 18.06 -6.48 -5.26
N GLY A 57 17.92 -5.89 -4.06
CA GLY A 57 19.05 -5.60 -3.17
C GLY A 57 19.94 -4.45 -3.66
N ALA A 58 19.57 -3.78 -4.76
CA ALA A 58 20.35 -2.69 -5.31
C ALA A 58 19.94 -1.34 -4.72
N THR A 59 20.91 -0.46 -4.51
CA THR A 59 20.69 0.95 -4.20
C THR A 59 20.24 1.70 -5.45
N SER A 60 19.36 2.69 -5.29
CA SER A 60 18.91 3.56 -6.38
C SER A 60 20.09 4.28 -7.03
N ARG A 61 20.11 4.36 -8.37
CA ARG A 61 21.13 5.15 -9.08
C ARG A 61 21.07 6.65 -8.73
N ARG A 62 19.89 7.14 -8.31
CA ARG A 62 19.68 8.54 -7.90
C ARG A 62 20.39 8.91 -6.60
N SER A 63 20.72 7.94 -5.75
CA SER A 63 21.41 8.17 -4.47
C SER A 63 22.90 7.79 -4.54
N LYS A 64 23.48 7.65 -5.73
CA LYS A 64 24.90 7.29 -5.93
C LYS A 64 25.90 8.29 -5.34
N HIS A 65 25.49 9.53 -5.10
CA HIS A 65 26.35 10.58 -4.50
C HIS A 65 26.09 10.83 -3.02
N VAL A 66 25.20 10.06 -2.39
CA VAL A 66 25.00 10.10 -0.94
C VAL A 66 26.15 9.29 -0.30
N PRO A 67 26.86 9.83 0.72
CA PRO A 67 28.04 9.19 1.28
C PRO A 67 27.77 7.75 1.74
N ASN A 68 28.83 6.91 1.67
CA ASN A 68 28.86 5.45 1.82
C ASN A 68 28.33 4.88 3.16
N HIS A 69 27.71 5.69 4.02
CA HIS A 69 27.15 5.26 5.30
C HIS A 69 25.72 4.69 5.21
N VAL A 70 25.11 4.67 4.01
CA VAL A 70 23.81 4.04 3.84
C VAL A 70 24.01 2.53 3.64
N GLU A 71 23.63 1.74 4.63
CA GLU A 71 23.59 0.28 4.53
C GLU A 71 22.89 -0.16 3.23
N LYS A 72 23.50 -1.10 2.50
CA LYS A 72 22.91 -1.62 1.28
C LYS A 72 21.60 -2.34 1.64
N PRO A 73 20.50 -2.10 0.89
CA PRO A 73 19.24 -2.76 1.16
C PRO A 73 19.37 -4.27 0.95
N LEU A 74 18.71 -5.04 1.80
CA LEU A 74 18.64 -6.50 1.64
C LEU A 74 17.83 -6.86 0.38
N LYS A 75 18.15 -7.98 -0.26
CA LYS A 75 17.29 -8.51 -1.34
C LYS A 75 16.18 -9.34 -0.72
N LEU A 76 14.94 -9.15 -1.19
CA LEU A 76 13.83 -9.99 -0.77
C LEU A 76 14.08 -11.47 -1.09
N PRO A 77 13.74 -12.40 -0.17
CA PRO A 77 13.96 -13.83 -0.37
C PRO A 77 13.12 -14.33 -1.55
N HIS A 78 13.77 -15.09 -2.44
CA HIS A 78 13.16 -15.54 -3.70
C HIS A 78 11.95 -16.45 -3.46
N ASP A 79 12.06 -17.39 -2.53
CA ASP A 79 10.99 -18.34 -2.21
C ASP A 79 9.71 -17.62 -1.77
N GLY A 80 9.83 -16.56 -0.96
CA GLY A 80 8.69 -15.76 -0.55
C GLY A 80 8.01 -15.05 -1.73
N ILE A 81 8.78 -14.63 -2.74
CA ILE A 81 8.23 -14.04 -3.96
C ILE A 81 7.50 -15.10 -4.79
N MET A 82 8.00 -16.34 -4.85
CA MET A 82 7.33 -17.44 -5.54
C MET A 82 6.00 -17.80 -4.86
N ILE A 83 5.99 -17.94 -3.53
CA ILE A 83 4.77 -18.17 -2.74
C ILE A 83 3.75 -17.06 -3.00
N LEU A 84 4.18 -15.79 -2.93
CA LEU A 84 3.28 -14.66 -3.17
C LEU A 84 2.71 -14.66 -4.60
N ARG A 85 3.52 -15.04 -5.60
CA ARG A 85 3.08 -15.17 -6.99
C ARG A 85 2.02 -16.26 -7.14
N ASP A 86 2.24 -17.43 -6.56
CA ASP A 86 1.32 -18.55 -6.67
C ASP A 86 0.02 -18.30 -5.90
N MET A 87 0.12 -17.67 -4.72
CA MET A 87 -1.04 -17.18 -3.97
C MET A 87 -1.83 -16.13 -4.74
N TYR A 88 -1.15 -15.22 -5.45
CA TYR A 88 -1.85 -14.22 -6.26
C TYR A 88 -2.55 -14.82 -7.47
N LYS A 89 -1.94 -15.80 -8.14
CA LYS A 89 -2.62 -16.59 -9.17
C LYS A 89 -3.83 -17.32 -8.62
N HIS A 90 -3.69 -17.95 -7.45
CA HIS A 90 -4.78 -18.64 -6.78
C HIS A 90 -5.93 -17.67 -6.49
N PHE A 91 -5.65 -16.53 -5.88
CA PHE A 91 -6.62 -15.46 -5.61
C PHE A 91 -7.36 -15.01 -6.87
N LEU A 92 -6.67 -14.72 -7.97
CA LEU A 92 -7.31 -14.30 -9.22
C LEU A 92 -8.20 -15.39 -9.84
N ASN A 93 -7.94 -16.65 -9.54
CA ASN A 93 -8.70 -17.79 -10.07
C ASN A 93 -9.91 -18.17 -9.22
N THR A 94 -9.85 -17.96 -7.91
CA THR A 94 -10.91 -18.38 -6.98
C THR A 94 -11.77 -17.22 -6.49
N SER A 95 -11.26 -15.99 -6.50
CA SER A 95 -12.00 -14.82 -6.04
C SER A 95 -13.16 -14.48 -6.98
N GLU A 96 -14.33 -14.20 -6.40
CA GLU A 96 -15.55 -13.87 -7.15
C GLU A 96 -15.40 -12.61 -8.01
N TRP A 97 -14.54 -11.68 -7.60
CA TRP A 97 -14.28 -10.41 -8.28
C TRP A 97 -13.46 -10.58 -9.57
N TYR A 98 -12.75 -11.70 -9.71
CA TYR A 98 -11.79 -11.93 -10.79
C TYR A 98 -12.09 -13.19 -11.61
N LYS A 99 -13.09 -14.00 -11.21
CA LYS A 99 -13.45 -15.25 -11.89
C LYS A 99 -13.81 -15.09 -13.37
N ASN A 100 -14.40 -13.94 -13.73
CA ASN A 100 -14.82 -13.63 -15.11
C ASN A 100 -13.69 -13.06 -15.99
N LEU A 101 -12.50 -12.79 -15.42
CA LEU A 101 -11.37 -12.36 -16.23
C LEU A 101 -10.83 -13.53 -17.05
N ASN A 102 -10.53 -13.26 -18.33
CA ASN A 102 -9.82 -14.21 -19.16
C ASN A 102 -8.39 -14.46 -18.65
N GLN A 103 -7.80 -15.58 -19.08
CA GLN A 103 -6.48 -16.01 -18.62
C GLN A 103 -5.38 -14.97 -18.92
N LEU A 104 -5.41 -14.35 -20.12
CA LEU A 104 -4.43 -13.34 -20.51
C LEU A 104 -4.43 -12.11 -19.60
N SER A 105 -5.62 -11.68 -19.16
CA SER A 105 -5.80 -10.56 -18.23
C SER A 105 -5.27 -10.91 -16.84
N LYS A 106 -5.51 -12.14 -16.37
CA LYS A 106 -4.95 -12.65 -15.11
C LYS A 106 -3.41 -12.72 -15.18
N ASP A 107 -2.84 -13.20 -16.28
CA ASP A 107 -1.39 -13.27 -16.46
C ASP A 107 -0.74 -11.89 -16.55
N SER A 108 -1.41 -10.92 -17.18
CA SER A 108 -1.00 -9.51 -17.18
C SER A 108 -0.99 -8.92 -15.76
N LEU A 109 -2.01 -9.21 -14.96
CA LEU A 109 -2.06 -8.80 -13.56
C LEU A 109 -0.94 -9.42 -12.73
N VAL A 110 -0.69 -10.73 -12.87
CA VAL A 110 0.40 -11.43 -12.17
C VAL A 110 1.77 -10.87 -12.56
N SER A 111 1.95 -10.49 -13.82
CA SER A 111 3.21 -9.89 -14.31
C SER A 111 3.52 -8.55 -13.62
N LYS A 112 2.49 -7.81 -13.18
CA LYS A 112 2.62 -6.56 -12.40
C LYS A 112 2.96 -6.77 -10.92
N LEU A 113 3.05 -8.01 -10.43
CA LEU A 113 3.33 -8.31 -9.02
C LEU A 113 4.56 -7.58 -8.48
N LYS A 114 5.67 -7.60 -9.23
CA LYS A 114 6.92 -6.94 -8.81
C LYS A 114 6.75 -5.43 -8.65
N GLU A 115 5.96 -4.82 -9.51
CA GLU A 115 5.65 -3.40 -9.45
C GLU A 115 4.83 -3.07 -8.20
N TYR A 116 3.76 -3.83 -7.95
CA TYR A 116 2.92 -3.66 -6.76
C TYR A 116 3.73 -3.81 -5.46
N LEU A 117 4.57 -4.84 -5.39
CA LEU A 117 5.42 -5.09 -4.22
C LEU A 117 6.47 -3.98 -4.02
N THR A 118 7.07 -3.49 -5.10
CA THR A 118 8.05 -2.37 -5.03
C THR A 118 7.40 -1.08 -4.53
N ARG A 119 6.20 -0.76 -5.05
CA ARG A 119 5.42 0.41 -4.59
C ARG A 119 5.04 0.26 -3.11
N PHE A 120 4.57 -0.92 -2.70
CA PHE A 120 4.21 -1.19 -1.31
C PHE A 120 5.38 -1.00 -0.34
N ILE A 121 6.54 -1.60 -0.64
CA ILE A 121 7.76 -1.45 0.16
C ILE A 121 8.18 0.01 0.26
N SER A 122 8.14 0.75 -0.85
CA SER A 122 8.48 2.18 -0.87
C SER A 122 7.56 2.99 0.04
N ASN A 123 6.25 2.71 0.00
CA ASN A 123 5.26 3.34 0.87
C ASN A 123 5.49 3.01 2.35
N MET A 124 5.85 1.76 2.68
CA MET A 124 6.19 1.37 4.07
C MET A 124 7.40 2.14 4.60
N LYS A 125 8.47 2.26 3.81
CA LYS A 125 9.67 3.02 4.18
C LYS A 125 9.35 4.51 4.39
N ALA A 126 8.59 5.10 3.48
CA ALA A 126 8.14 6.49 3.59
C ALA A 126 7.28 6.71 4.85
N SER A 127 6.36 5.79 5.16
CA SER A 127 5.52 5.87 6.35
C SER A 127 6.34 5.83 7.65
N LYS A 128 7.34 4.93 7.74
CA LYS A 128 8.23 4.85 8.91
C LYS A 128 9.05 6.12 9.10
N SER A 129 9.62 6.67 8.02
CA SER A 129 10.38 7.92 8.06
C SER A 129 9.53 9.09 8.59
N ARG A 130 8.26 9.21 8.15
CA ARG A 130 7.35 10.25 8.63
C ARG A 130 7.03 10.11 10.12
N LYS A 131 6.84 8.88 10.61
CA LYS A 131 6.59 8.63 12.05
C LYS A 131 7.78 9.02 12.91
N ASN A 132 9.00 8.69 12.48
CA ASN A 132 10.21 9.08 13.20
C ASN A 132 10.35 10.61 13.26
N LYS A 133 10.18 11.30 12.11
CA LYS A 133 10.25 12.78 12.08
C LYS A 133 9.24 13.44 13.03
N LYS A 134 8.02 12.92 13.12
CA LYS A 134 7.01 13.43 14.07
C LYS A 134 7.42 13.21 15.53
N ASN A 135 7.99 12.04 15.85
CA ASN A 135 8.45 11.74 17.21
C ASN A 135 9.68 12.58 17.60
N ASP A 136 10.57 12.87 16.65
CA ASP A 136 11.74 13.72 16.90
C ASP A 136 11.31 15.17 17.17
N THR A 137 10.33 15.70 16.43
CA THR A 137 9.75 17.03 16.70
C THR A 137 9.05 17.12 18.05
N ILE A 138 8.40 16.04 18.52
CA ILE A 138 7.76 16.01 19.85
C ILE A 138 8.82 15.97 20.96
N LYS A 139 9.91 15.20 20.78
CA LYS A 139 11.01 15.12 21.75
C LYS A 139 11.81 16.42 21.83
N GLU A 140 12.02 17.11 20.71
CA GLU A 140 12.64 18.44 20.70
C GLU A 140 11.77 19.50 21.39
N ALA A 141 10.44 19.32 21.42
CA ALA A 141 9.52 20.20 22.15
C ALA A 141 9.40 19.90 23.65
N GLU A 142 9.93 18.76 24.13
CA GLU A 142 9.90 18.35 25.55
C GLU A 142 11.21 18.65 26.31
N ILE A 143 12.21 19.26 25.65
CA ILE A 143 13.46 19.71 26.28
C ILE A 143 13.44 21.25 26.36
N ASP A 144 12.53 21.80 27.16
CA ASP A 144 12.76 23.10 27.82
C ASP A 144 11.85 23.25 29.06
N PRO A 145 12.31 22.87 30.27
CA PRO A 145 11.77 23.40 31.50
C PRO A 145 12.71 24.49 32.04
N GLU A 146 12.12 25.65 32.30
CA GLU A 146 12.67 26.86 32.94
C GLU A 146 13.38 27.88 32.04
N HIS A 147 12.62 28.90 31.60
CA HIS A 147 12.72 30.24 32.21
C HIS A 147 11.40 31.01 32.03
N GLY A 148 10.63 31.11 33.12
CA GLY A 148 9.49 32.02 33.21
C GLY A 148 9.93 33.39 33.75
N ASN A 149 9.55 34.48 33.08
CA ASN A 149 8.60 35.48 33.61
C ASN A 149 8.52 36.75 32.72
N ASN A 150 7.29 37.01 32.27
CA ASN A 150 6.60 38.28 32.10
C ASN A 150 7.39 39.59 31.92
N LYS A 151 7.10 40.27 30.79
CA LYS A 151 6.81 41.71 30.79
C LYS A 151 5.84 42.08 29.67
N GLU A 152 4.59 42.32 30.07
CA GLU A 152 3.67 43.17 29.34
C GLU A 152 4.29 44.57 29.16
N LYS A 153 4.14 45.15 27.96
CA LYS A 153 3.76 46.56 27.79
C LYS A 153 3.26 46.83 26.36
N ASN A 154 1.98 47.15 26.30
CA ASN A 154 1.29 47.81 25.20
C ASN A 154 1.99 49.12 24.79
N THR A 155 1.96 49.40 23.47
CA THR A 155 1.51 50.69 22.94
C THR A 155 0.94 50.49 21.52
N ASN A 156 -0.31 50.93 21.36
CA ASN A 156 -1.01 51.13 20.09
C ASN A 156 -0.27 52.15 19.22
N ASP A 157 -0.29 51.95 17.89
CA ASP A 157 -0.94 52.86 16.93
C ASP A 157 -0.63 52.43 15.49
N GLY A 158 -1.66 52.42 14.62
CA GLY A 158 -1.47 52.35 13.17
C GLY A 158 -2.41 51.39 12.43
N ILE A 159 -3.66 51.80 12.29
CA ILE A 159 -4.70 51.20 11.44
C ILE A 159 -4.24 51.12 9.97
N SER A 160 -4.44 49.97 9.31
CA SER A 160 -4.98 49.92 7.95
C SER A 160 -5.67 48.58 7.70
N VAL A 161 -7.00 48.61 7.78
CA VAL A 161 -7.90 47.52 7.43
C VAL A 161 -8.08 47.53 5.92
N GLU A 162 -7.66 46.48 5.24
CA GLU A 162 -8.25 46.10 3.96
C GLU A 162 -8.78 44.67 4.06
N ASN A 163 -10.10 44.60 4.24
CA ASN A 163 -10.90 43.41 4.00
C ASN A 163 -10.77 43.02 2.53
N ARG A 164 -10.38 41.77 2.27
CA ARG A 164 -10.81 41.07 1.05
C ARG A 164 -11.29 39.68 1.44
N ASP A 165 -12.61 39.60 1.53
CA ASP A 165 -13.36 38.40 1.18
C ASP A 165 -12.81 37.86 -0.15
N ASN A 166 -12.58 36.56 -0.22
CA ASN A 166 -12.63 35.80 -1.48
C ASN A 166 -12.75 34.32 -1.16
N GLU A 167 -14.03 33.91 -1.10
CA GLU A 167 -14.61 32.83 -1.88
C GLU A 167 -13.75 31.58 -2.10
N VAL A 168 -14.22 30.51 -1.45
CA VAL A 168 -14.09 29.12 -1.89
C VAL A 168 -14.51 29.02 -3.36
N PRO A 169 -13.68 28.45 -4.25
CA PRO A 169 -14.16 27.90 -5.50
C PRO A 169 -14.33 26.39 -5.34
N GLU A 170 -15.58 25.98 -5.14
CA GLU A 170 -16.08 24.78 -5.82
C GLU A 170 -16.34 25.20 -7.28
N ASP A 171 -15.72 24.54 -8.26
CA ASP A 171 -16.40 23.63 -9.18
C ASP A 171 -15.66 23.46 -10.53
N ASP A 172 -15.73 22.22 -11.00
CA ASP A 172 -15.74 21.70 -12.37
C ASP A 172 -14.75 22.08 -13.51
N ASN A 173 -14.20 20.99 -14.07
CA ASN A 173 -13.88 20.68 -15.48
C ASN A 173 -12.96 21.60 -16.31
N ASP A 174 -11.83 21.07 -16.81
CA ASP A 174 -11.86 20.35 -18.09
C ASP A 174 -10.52 19.64 -18.46
N GLU A 175 -10.70 18.37 -18.86
CA GLU A 175 -10.04 17.62 -19.94
C GLU A 175 -8.58 17.89 -20.37
N ASN A 176 -7.69 16.89 -20.16
CA ASN A 176 -6.97 16.27 -21.29
C ASN A 176 -6.38 14.86 -21.01
N HIS A 177 -7.05 13.87 -21.60
CA HIS A 177 -6.65 12.53 -22.07
C HIS A 177 -5.55 11.68 -21.40
N SER A 178 -6.00 10.63 -20.69
CA SER A 178 -5.50 9.26 -20.93
C SER A 178 -6.62 8.25 -20.70
N ARG A 179 -7.32 7.89 -21.78
CA ARG A 179 -8.40 6.88 -21.80
C ARG A 179 -7.84 5.51 -21.38
N HIS A 180 -8.04 5.12 -20.12
CA HIS A 180 -7.95 3.72 -19.71
C HIS A 180 -9.35 3.11 -19.80
N ILE A 181 -9.56 2.37 -20.89
CA ILE A 181 -10.80 1.66 -21.21
C ILE A 181 -10.94 0.51 -20.21
N TYR A 182 -11.89 0.61 -19.28
CA TYR A 182 -12.48 -0.56 -18.64
C TYR A 182 -13.76 -0.93 -19.38
N PRO A 183 -14.01 -2.21 -19.71
CA PRO A 183 -15.27 -2.60 -20.32
C PRO A 183 -16.43 -2.39 -19.33
N LYS A 184 -17.44 -1.62 -19.75
CA LYS A 184 -18.76 -1.55 -19.10
C LYS A 184 -19.42 -2.93 -19.24
N ILE A 185 -19.72 -3.57 -18.12
CA ILE A 185 -20.55 -4.78 -18.09
C ILE A 185 -21.99 -4.31 -18.28
N VAL A 186 -22.58 -4.64 -19.44
CA VAL A 186 -24.01 -4.46 -19.70
C VAL A 186 -24.73 -5.62 -19.03
N ILE A 187 -25.54 -5.33 -18.03
CA ILE A 187 -26.46 -6.28 -17.42
C ILE A 187 -27.72 -6.25 -18.29
N ASN A 188 -27.93 -7.28 -19.11
CA ASN A 188 -29.22 -7.46 -19.78
C ASN A 188 -30.19 -8.07 -18.78
N GLU A 189 -31.16 -7.28 -18.32
CA GLU A 189 -32.35 -7.78 -17.64
C GLU A 189 -33.20 -8.58 -18.64
N VAL A 190 -33.19 -9.90 -18.52
CA VAL A 190 -34.12 -10.77 -19.24
C VAL A 190 -35.44 -10.75 -18.49
N GLY A 191 -36.37 -9.92 -18.97
CA GLY A 191 -37.75 -9.92 -18.52
C GLY A 191 -38.42 -11.27 -18.81
N HIS A 192 -38.79 -11.99 -17.76
CA HIS A 192 -39.71 -13.12 -17.85
C HIS A 192 -41.11 -12.63 -18.25
N LYS A 193 -41.51 -12.90 -19.50
CA LYS A 193 -42.93 -12.98 -19.85
C LYS A 193 -43.40 -14.43 -19.69
N LYS A 194 -44.24 -14.64 -18.68
CA LYS A 194 -45.07 -15.85 -18.52
C LYS A 194 -45.99 -16.00 -19.74
N LYS A 195 -46.14 -17.24 -20.21
CA LYS A 195 -47.33 -17.72 -20.90
C LYS A 195 -47.89 -18.88 -20.09
#